data_AF-A0A7C4GM01-F1
#
_entry.id   AF-A0A7C4GM01-F1
#
_cell.length_a   1.000
_cell.length_b   1.000
_cell.length_c   1.000
_cell.angle_alpha   90.00
_cell.angle_beta   90.00
_cell.angle_gamma   90.00
#
_symmetry.space_group_name_H-M   'P 1'
#
loop_
_entity.id
_entity.type
_entity.pdbx_description
1 polymer ?
#
loop_
_entity_poly.entity_id
_entity_poly.type
_entity_poly.pdbx_seq_one_letter_code
_entity_poly.pdbx_strand_id
1 'polypeptide(L)'
;SYEVLEMLVNEARKSLKKFTVSPVVSSDAFYAEDEEFISRWVKVGAVAVEMECATIFALGYLRRVKTGAILIVTDNLVNKSRVREKEKINEWVQQAAKIVFESLRKIET
;
A
#
# COMPACT_ATOMS: atom_id res chain seq x y z
N SER A 1 12.23 -1.45 3.82
CA SER A 1 13.12 -2.41 4.50
C SER A 1 12.51 -3.80 4.41
N TYR A 2 13.30 -4.84 4.11
CA TYR A 2 12.78 -6.22 4.02
C TYR A 2 12.15 -6.68 5.34
N GLU A 3 12.78 -6.40 6.46
CA GLU A 3 12.30 -6.75 7.80
C GLU A 3 10.91 -6.15 8.10
N VAL A 4 10.71 -4.86 7.81
CA VAL A 4 9.40 -4.20 8.00
C VAL A 4 8.34 -4.82 7.10
N LEU A 5 8.69 -5.10 5.84
CA LEU A 5 7.78 -5.76 4.90
C LEU A 5 7.39 -7.16 5.39
N GLU A 6 8.36 -7.96 5.84
CA GLU A 6 8.13 -9.30 6.35
C GLU A 6 7.20 -9.31 7.56
N MET A 7 7.39 -8.37 8.51
CA MET A 7 6.50 -8.23 9.66
C MET A 7 5.08 -7.86 9.26
N LEU A 8 4.92 -6.87 8.36
CA LEU A 8 3.60 -6.49 7.83
C LEU A 8 2.90 -7.66 7.15
N VAL A 9 3.62 -8.43 6.32
CA VAL A 9 3.08 -9.61 5.63
C VAL A 9 2.66 -10.69 6.62
N ASN A 10 3.46 -10.94 7.65
CA ASN A 10 3.16 -11.95 8.66
C ASN A 10 1.92 -11.59 9.50
N GLU A 11 1.76 -10.32 9.89
CA GLU A 11 0.54 -9.87 10.59
C GLU A 11 -0.68 -9.80 9.68
N ALA A 12 -0.50 -9.42 8.41
CA ALA A 12 -1.56 -9.45 7.41
C ALA A 12 -2.08 -10.87 7.16
N ARG A 13 -1.20 -11.89 7.07
CA ARG A 13 -1.60 -13.30 6.90
C ARG A 13 -2.50 -13.85 8.01
N LYS A 14 -2.37 -13.33 9.23
CA LYS A 14 -3.18 -13.75 10.37
C LYS A 14 -4.57 -13.11 10.36
N SER A 15 -4.67 -11.90 9.82
CA SER A 15 -5.85 -11.03 9.99
C SER A 15 -6.68 -10.90 8.71
N LEU A 16 -6.07 -11.03 7.54
CA LEU A 16 -6.70 -10.78 6.25
C LEU A 16 -6.93 -12.06 5.48
N LYS A 17 -8.15 -12.23 4.95
CA LYS A 17 -8.48 -13.33 4.04
C LYS A 17 -7.87 -13.16 2.64
N LYS A 18 -7.67 -11.90 2.22
CA LYS A 18 -7.17 -11.56 0.88
C LYS A 18 -6.32 -10.29 0.96
N PHE A 19 -5.08 -10.39 0.48
CA PHE A 19 -4.18 -9.28 0.25
C PHE A 19 -3.17 -9.69 -0.83
N THR A 20 -2.42 -8.72 -1.36
CA THR A 20 -1.31 -8.98 -2.30
C THR A 20 -0.07 -8.25 -1.84
N VAL A 21 1.10 -8.74 -2.22
CA VAL A 21 2.40 -8.09 -2.04
C VAL A 21 2.96 -7.86 -3.43
N SER A 22 3.01 -6.60 -3.86
CA SER A 22 3.34 -6.26 -5.24
C SER A 22 3.88 -4.83 -5.34
N PRO A 23 4.60 -4.49 -6.42
CA PRO A 23 5.00 -3.11 -6.69
C PRO A 23 3.78 -2.18 -6.84
N VAL A 24 4.00 -0.92 -6.47
CA VAL A 24 3.03 0.17 -6.60
C VAL A 24 3.70 1.36 -7.27
N VAL A 25 2.90 2.25 -7.84
CA VAL A 25 3.36 3.47 -8.49
C VAL A 25 3.07 4.65 -7.58
N SER A 26 4.09 5.46 -7.31
CA SER A 26 3.89 6.78 -6.71
C SER A 26 3.78 7.83 -7.82
N SER A 27 2.63 8.48 -7.95
CA SER A 27 2.35 9.51 -8.95
C SER A 27 2.15 10.87 -8.29
N ASP A 28 2.76 11.92 -8.85
CA ASP A 28 2.55 13.30 -8.37
C ASP A 28 1.31 13.97 -9.00
N ALA A 29 0.71 13.32 -10.01
CA ALA A 29 -0.34 13.91 -10.84
C ALA A 29 -1.64 13.09 -10.78
N PHE A 30 -2.40 13.26 -9.69
CA PHE A 30 -3.65 12.52 -9.43
C PHE A 30 -4.66 12.55 -10.60
N TYR A 31 -4.76 13.68 -11.33
CA TYR A 31 -5.72 13.83 -12.43
C TYR A 31 -5.17 13.44 -13.81
N ALA A 32 -3.92 12.93 -13.89
CA ALA A 32 -3.28 12.52 -15.15
C ALA A 32 -3.32 10.99 -15.37
N GLU A 33 -4.08 10.26 -14.56
CA GLU A 33 -4.17 8.79 -14.60
C GLU A 33 -5.15 8.31 -15.69
N ASP A 34 -4.75 8.43 -16.95
CA ASP A 34 -5.53 7.98 -18.10
C ASP A 34 -5.33 6.49 -18.45
N GLU A 35 -5.98 6.02 -19.51
CA GLU A 35 -5.91 4.61 -19.93
C GLU A 35 -4.49 4.19 -20.39
N GLU A 36 -3.72 5.12 -20.95
CA GLU A 36 -2.32 4.87 -21.34
C GLU A 36 -1.44 4.71 -20.10
N PHE A 37 -1.60 5.61 -19.12
CA PHE A 37 -0.95 5.53 -17.81
C PHE A 37 -1.22 4.19 -17.14
N ILE A 38 -2.49 3.78 -17.06
CA ILE A 38 -2.89 2.51 -16.45
C ILE A 38 -2.24 1.33 -17.21
N SER A 39 -2.36 1.30 -18.55
CA SER A 39 -1.81 0.22 -19.38
C SER A 39 -0.29 0.08 -19.23
N ARG A 40 0.43 1.20 -19.18
CA ARG A 40 1.88 1.23 -18.98
C ARG A 40 2.29 0.53 -17.68
N TRP A 41 1.61 0.84 -16.58
CA TRP A 41 2.00 0.34 -15.26
C TRP A 41 1.51 -1.09 -14.98
N VAL A 42 0.35 -1.47 -15.51
CA VAL A 42 -0.14 -2.85 -15.46
C VAL A 42 0.84 -3.80 -16.17
N LYS A 43 1.41 -3.40 -17.32
CA LYS A 43 2.38 -4.22 -18.07
C LYS A 43 3.66 -4.56 -17.30
N VAL A 44 4.03 -3.74 -16.32
CA VAL A 44 5.21 -3.98 -15.46
C VAL A 44 4.84 -4.58 -14.10
N GLY A 45 3.59 -5.02 -13.93
CA GLY A 45 3.13 -5.73 -12.74
C GLY A 45 2.79 -4.85 -11.53
N ALA A 46 2.64 -3.53 -11.73
CA ALA A 46 2.13 -2.68 -10.66
C ALA A 46 0.64 -2.91 -10.43
N VAL A 47 0.21 -2.95 -9.17
CA VAL A 47 -1.18 -3.30 -8.80
C VAL A 47 -1.97 -2.13 -8.22
N ALA A 48 -1.31 -1.03 -7.89
CA ALA A 48 -1.92 0.16 -7.31
C ALA A 48 -1.11 1.41 -7.66
N VAL A 49 -1.79 2.55 -7.62
CA VAL A 49 -1.19 3.89 -7.65
C VAL A 49 -1.52 4.61 -6.35
N GLU A 50 -0.53 5.31 -5.81
CA GLU A 50 -0.59 6.19 -4.64
C GLU A 50 0.42 7.33 -4.84
N MET A 51 0.78 8.12 -3.84
CA MET A 51 1.58 9.34 -4.07
C MET A 51 2.82 9.46 -3.18
N GLU A 52 3.03 8.60 -2.18
CA GLU A 52 4.02 8.84 -1.13
C GLU A 52 5.09 7.75 -0.98
N CYS A 53 4.82 6.50 -1.38
CA CYS A 53 5.68 5.36 -1.08
C CYS A 53 7.10 5.52 -1.65
N ALA A 54 7.25 5.98 -2.89
CA ALA A 54 8.56 6.20 -3.51
C ALA A 54 9.39 7.19 -2.69
N THR A 55 8.79 8.31 -2.28
CA THR A 55 9.44 9.33 -1.46
C THR A 55 9.81 8.80 -0.07
N ILE A 56 8.88 8.13 0.61
CA ILE A 56 9.10 7.56 1.94
C ILE A 56 10.20 6.49 1.89
N PHE A 57 10.19 5.61 0.89
CA PHE A 57 11.18 4.54 0.76
C PHE A 57 12.55 5.07 0.38
N ALA A 58 12.62 6.03 -0.55
CA ALA A 58 13.88 6.68 -0.91
C ALA A 58 14.48 7.44 0.28
N LEU A 59 13.67 8.23 1.00
CA LEU A 59 14.15 8.98 2.16
C LEU A 59 14.54 8.05 3.31
N GLY A 60 13.76 7.00 3.56
CA GLY A 60 14.07 5.98 4.56
C GLY A 60 15.41 5.31 4.28
N TYR A 61 15.65 4.93 3.02
CA TYR A 61 16.94 4.39 2.60
C TYR A 61 18.09 5.38 2.84
N LEU A 62 17.95 6.63 2.38
CA LEU A 62 18.97 7.69 2.54
C LEU A 62 19.27 8.04 4.00
N ARG A 63 18.26 7.98 4.87
CA ARG A 63 18.38 8.33 6.30
C ARG A 63 18.60 7.12 7.20
N ARG A 64 18.73 5.92 6.62
CA ARG A 64 18.86 4.64 7.36
C ARG A 64 17.70 4.41 8.34
N VAL A 65 16.49 4.84 7.94
CA VAL A 65 15.24 4.61 8.68
C VAL A 65 14.50 3.46 8.03
N LYS A 66 14.12 2.46 8.83
CA LYS A 66 13.32 1.32 8.38
C LYS A 66 11.91 1.80 7.98
N THR A 67 11.52 1.59 6.72
CA THR A 67 10.20 1.99 6.19
C THR A 67 9.46 0.80 5.55
N GLY A 68 8.13 0.91 5.50
CA GLY A 68 7.20 -0.02 4.85
C GLY A 68 5.82 0.62 4.72
N ALA A 69 4.93 0.00 3.93
CA ALA A 69 3.58 0.53 3.69
C ALA A 69 2.54 -0.59 3.58
N ILE A 70 1.31 -0.27 3.96
CA ILE A 70 0.10 -1.05 3.68
C ILE A 70 -0.89 -0.11 3.00
N LEU A 71 -1.52 -0.59 1.92
CA LEU A 71 -2.46 0.21 1.13
C LEU A 71 -3.84 -0.43 1.16
N ILE A 72 -4.87 0.40 1.29
CA ILE A 72 -6.27 -0.01 1.23
C ILE A 72 -6.79 0.39 -0.15
N VAL A 73 -7.28 -0.59 -0.90
CA VAL A 73 -7.82 -0.35 -2.25
C VAL A 73 -9.28 0.11 -2.13
N THR A 74 -9.52 1.40 -2.28
CA THR A 74 -10.88 1.99 -2.33
C THR A 74 -11.40 2.16 -3.75
N ASP A 75 -10.48 2.25 -4.71
CA ASP A 75 -10.72 2.62 -6.09
C ASP A 75 -10.06 1.63 -7.04
N ASN A 76 -10.77 1.26 -8.10
CA ASN A 76 -10.24 0.44 -9.18
C ASN A 76 -10.32 1.22 -10.49
N LEU A 77 -9.16 1.69 -10.96
CA LEU A 77 -9.05 2.49 -12.19
C LEU A 77 -9.42 1.71 -13.46
N VAL A 78 -9.14 0.40 -13.49
CA VAL A 78 -9.44 -0.47 -14.64
C VAL A 78 -10.94 -0.67 -14.80
N ASN A 79 -11.62 -0.99 -13.69
CA ASN A 79 -13.07 -1.25 -13.67
C ASN A 79 -13.90 0.02 -13.44
N LYS A 80 -13.25 1.17 -13.24
CA LYS A 80 -13.86 2.47 -12.94
C LYS A 80 -14.86 2.38 -11.77
N SER A 81 -14.52 1.61 -10.74
CA SER A 81 -15.36 1.39 -9.55
C SER A 81 -14.73 1.97 -8.28
N ARG A 82 -15.58 2.44 -7.36
CA ARG A 82 -15.16 3.07 -6.10
C ARG A 82 -16.06 2.61 -4.95
N VAL A 83 -15.44 2.29 -3.82
CA VAL A 83 -16.13 2.06 -2.55
C VAL A 83 -16.47 3.42 -1.94
N ARG A 84 -17.75 3.67 -1.64
CA ARG A 84 -18.23 4.93 -1.06
C ARG A 84 -18.73 4.82 0.37
N GLU A 85 -18.97 3.59 0.84
CA GLU A 85 -19.44 3.28 2.19
C GLU A 85 -18.34 3.64 3.20
N LYS A 86 -18.53 4.73 3.95
CA LYS A 86 -17.53 5.25 4.89
C LYS A 86 -17.28 4.28 6.03
N GLU A 87 -18.33 3.64 6.52
CA GLU A 87 -18.30 2.67 7.60
C GLU A 87 -17.37 1.51 7.22
N LYS A 88 -17.52 0.99 6.01
CA LYS A 88 -16.68 -0.08 5.46
C LYS A 88 -15.22 0.34 5.28
N ILE A 89 -14.97 1.55 4.79
CA ILE A 89 -13.62 2.09 4.68
C ILE A 89 -12.99 2.23 6.07
N ASN A 90 -13.74 2.75 7.04
CA ASN A 90 -13.28 2.87 8.42
C ASN A 90 -12.93 1.50 9.03
N GLU A 91 -13.73 0.46 8.80
CA GLU A 91 -13.39 -0.90 9.22
C GLU A 91 -12.06 -1.38 8.64
N TRP A 92 -11.82 -1.14 7.35
CA TRP A 92 -10.54 -1.47 6.71
C TRP A 92 -9.38 -0.66 7.25
N VAL A 93 -9.57 0.64 7.53
CA VAL A 93 -8.56 1.48 8.18
C VAL A 93 -8.22 0.92 9.55
N GLN A 94 -9.20 0.55 10.36
CA GLN A 94 -8.97 -0.04 11.68
C GLN A 94 -8.22 -1.38 11.60
N GLN A 95 -8.56 -2.23 10.63
CA GLN A 95 -7.85 -3.48 10.40
C GLN A 95 -6.39 -3.24 9.99
N ALA A 96 -6.14 -2.34 9.03
CA ALA A 96 -4.80 -1.99 8.60
C ALA A 96 -3.98 -1.36 9.73
N ALA A 97 -4.58 -0.46 10.51
CA ALA A 97 -3.95 0.16 11.66
C ALA A 97 -3.53 -0.87 12.72
N LYS A 98 -4.38 -1.86 13.00
CA LYS A 98 -4.06 -2.96 13.92
C LYS A 98 -2.89 -3.80 13.40
N ILE A 99 -2.87 -4.14 12.11
CA ILE A 99 -1.76 -4.89 11.49
C ILE A 99 -0.45 -4.10 11.63
N VAL A 100 -0.47 -2.81 11.33
CA VAL A 100 0.70 -1.92 11.47
C VAL A 100 1.16 -1.88 12.93
N PHE A 101 0.25 -1.66 13.87
CA PHE A 101 0.57 -1.59 15.30
C PHE A 101 1.24 -2.88 15.80
N GLU A 102 0.66 -4.05 15.49
CA GLU A 102 1.22 -5.34 15.90
C GLU A 102 2.57 -5.65 15.22
N SER A 103 2.77 -5.17 14.00
CA SER A 103 4.03 -5.31 13.28
C SER A 103 5.13 -4.45 13.92
N LEU A 104 4.82 -3.19 14.23
CA LEU A 104 5.77 -2.26 14.86
C LEU A 104 6.23 -2.75 16.23
N ARG A 105 5.34 -3.40 17.00
CA ARG A 105 5.66 -3.99 18.32
C ARG A 105 6.76 -5.05 18.29
N LYS A 106 7.08 -5.60 17.11
CA LYS A 106 8.01 -6.72 16.90
C LYS A 106 9.30 -6.31 16.20
N ILE A 107 9.40 -5.06 15.77
CA ILE A 107 10.61 -4.54 15.14
C ILE A 107 11.57 -4.15 16.25
N GLU A 108 12.74 -4.77 16.27
CA GLU A 108 13.83 -4.33 17.13
C GLU A 108 14.43 -3.03 16.55
N THR A 109 14.49 -2.00 17.39
CA THR A 109 15.09 -0.69 17.10
C THR A 109 16.59 -0.70 17.28
#